data_AF-A0A8S4QYT3-F1
#
_entry.id   AF-A0A8S4QYT3-F1
#
_cell.length_a   1.000
_cell.length_b   1.000
_cell.length_c   1.000
_cell.angle_alpha   90.00
_cell.angle_beta   90.00
_cell.angle_gamma   90.00
#
_symmetry.space_group_name_H-M   'P 1'
#
loop_
_entity.id
_entity.type
_entity.pdbx_description
1 polymer ?
#
loop_
_entity_poly.entity_id
_entity_poly.type
_entity_poly.pdbx_seq_one_letter_code
_entity_poly.pdbx_strand_id
1 'polypeptide(L)'
;DCSVCKEEYFNLQPDNPDGCTKCYCFGKTTRCASSYLSWAEINGMSDWYLVNIEANRTLNIFPLTIGPSILNDSVIGADLASNEDGQQKVVYFGAPSYYLGKRLSSYGGYLTYSIFYTTRENGHAIPAADVIIEGPSGFIVHYSIEQPPSVVNWAHSVRMSEDEFTNLDGSSITRDQFMNVLVNVTNIYIRATYWHEAVTTRLMGVTLDIGKEEYQAPERRALSVEDCQCPKAYRGLSCEQCAEGHYRVSSGPHAGFCVPCQCNGHSKECDINTGICLVNTSTLLK
;
A
#
# COMPACT_ATOMS: atom_id res chain seq x y z
N ASP A 1 -4.89 5.74 34.46
CA ASP A 1 -6.16 5.45 33.78
C ASP A 1 -5.81 4.77 32.47
N CYS A 2 -6.34 3.58 32.21
CA CYS A 2 -6.01 2.76 31.03
C CYS A 2 -7.10 2.83 29.95
N SER A 3 -8.15 3.64 30.13
CA SER A 3 -9.21 3.82 29.14
C SER A 3 -8.91 4.91 28.11
N VAL A 4 -7.76 5.56 28.18
CA VAL A 4 -7.37 6.66 27.30
C VAL A 4 -5.93 6.47 26.84
N CYS A 5 -5.68 6.70 25.55
CA CYS A 5 -4.32 6.72 25.02
C CYS A 5 -3.52 7.85 25.66
N LYS A 6 -2.24 7.58 25.94
CA LYS A 6 -1.28 8.64 26.30
C LYS A 6 -1.14 9.63 25.14
N GLU A 7 -0.61 10.82 25.42
CA GLU A 7 -0.26 11.78 24.37
C GLU A 7 0.62 11.12 23.30
N GLU A 8 0.49 11.58 22.06
CA GLU A 8 1.15 11.01 20.87
C GLU A 8 0.60 9.67 20.37
N TYR A 9 -0.49 9.16 20.96
CA TYR A 9 -1.12 7.90 20.59
C TYR A 9 -2.64 8.06 20.45
N PHE A 10 -3.27 7.25 19.62
CA PHE A 10 -4.70 7.25 19.34
C PHE A 10 -5.21 5.81 19.14
N ASN A 11 -6.52 5.66 18.87
CA ASN A 11 -7.14 4.38 18.51
C ASN A 11 -6.86 3.25 19.53
N LEU A 12 -7.39 3.39 20.76
CA LEU A 12 -7.35 2.32 21.75
C LEU A 12 -8.19 1.13 21.27
N GLN A 13 -7.54 0.00 20.98
CA GLN A 13 -8.20 -1.20 20.45
C GLN A 13 -7.80 -2.46 21.24
N PRO A 14 -8.74 -3.39 21.53
CA PRO A 14 -8.43 -4.61 22.28
C PRO A 14 -7.49 -5.58 21.54
N ASP A 15 -7.51 -5.57 20.21
CA ASP A 15 -6.69 -6.40 19.33
C ASP A 15 -5.32 -5.76 19.01
N ASN A 16 -5.08 -4.53 19.43
CA ASN A 16 -3.76 -3.91 19.35
C ASN A 16 -2.93 -4.33 20.58
N PRO A 17 -1.78 -5.03 20.41
CA PRO A 17 -0.95 -5.47 21.53
C PRO A 17 -0.39 -4.32 22.38
N ASP A 18 -0.19 -3.15 21.78
CA ASP A 18 0.24 -1.93 22.48
C ASP A 18 -0.95 -1.11 23.03
N GLY A 19 -2.18 -1.57 22.78
CA GLY A 19 -3.44 -0.90 23.09
C GLY A 19 -3.72 0.27 22.16
N CYS A 20 -2.81 1.24 22.08
CA CYS A 20 -2.95 2.43 21.24
C CYS A 20 -1.91 2.49 20.12
N THR A 21 -2.27 3.11 19.01
CA THR A 21 -1.39 3.35 17.86
C THR A 21 -0.67 4.69 18.02
N LYS A 22 0.65 4.73 17.85
CA LYS A 22 1.43 5.99 17.87
C LYS A 22 1.05 6.86 16.67
N CYS A 23 0.95 8.18 16.81
CA CYS A 23 0.75 9.12 15.71
C CYS A 23 1.96 9.14 14.75
N TYR A 24 1.74 9.12 13.44
CA TYR A 24 2.79 9.27 12.42
C TYR A 24 2.89 10.72 11.96
N CYS A 25 1.81 11.27 11.42
CA CYS A 25 1.68 12.68 11.03
C CYS A 25 2.89 13.27 10.28
N PHE A 26 3.64 12.44 9.55
CA PHE A 26 4.90 12.77 8.88
C PHE A 26 5.93 13.49 9.80
N GLY A 27 5.86 13.23 11.11
CA GLY A 27 6.69 13.90 12.12
C GLY A 27 6.44 15.40 12.26
N LYS A 28 5.32 15.95 11.72
CA LYS A 28 5.01 17.39 11.77
C LYS A 28 4.25 17.81 13.02
N THR A 29 3.56 16.86 13.64
CA THR A 29 2.83 17.01 14.89
C THR A 29 2.78 15.65 15.59
N THR A 30 2.58 15.65 16.90
CA THR A 30 2.31 14.44 17.67
C THR A 30 0.84 14.36 18.10
N ARG A 31 0.00 15.31 17.65
CA ARG A 31 -1.42 15.36 18.00
C ARG A 31 -2.25 14.77 16.86
N CYS A 32 -2.86 13.62 17.10
CA CYS A 32 -3.77 12.96 16.17
C CYS A 32 -4.93 12.28 16.90
N ALA A 33 -5.98 11.97 16.15
CA ALA A 33 -7.11 11.17 16.59
C ALA A 33 -7.49 10.16 15.50
N SER A 34 -8.44 9.26 15.77
CA SER A 34 -9.02 8.41 14.73
C SER A 34 -9.82 9.27 13.75
N SER A 35 -9.66 9.00 12.46
CA SER A 35 -10.38 9.70 11.41
C SER A 35 -11.90 9.45 11.44
N TYR A 36 -12.64 10.28 10.70
CA TYR A 36 -14.08 10.09 10.48
C TYR A 36 -14.39 9.20 9.27
N LEU A 37 -13.37 8.61 8.64
CA LEU A 37 -13.54 7.81 7.43
C LEU A 37 -14.24 6.49 7.74
N SER A 38 -14.90 5.96 6.71
CA SER A 38 -15.44 4.59 6.71
C SER A 38 -14.68 3.73 5.71
N TRP A 39 -14.56 2.44 6.00
CA TRP A 39 -13.99 1.46 5.10
C TRP A 39 -14.86 1.31 3.84
N ALA A 40 -14.25 1.59 2.70
CA ALA A 40 -14.69 1.18 1.39
C ALA A 40 -13.68 0.18 0.82
N GLU A 41 -14.02 -0.48 -0.28
CA GLU A 41 -13.18 -1.52 -0.88
C GLU A 41 -12.82 -1.16 -2.31
N ILE A 42 -11.56 -1.42 -2.67
CA ILE A 42 -11.11 -1.50 -4.07
C ILE A 42 -11.16 -2.98 -4.44
N ASN A 43 -11.86 -3.34 -5.51
CA ASN A 43 -12.13 -4.75 -5.85
C ASN A 43 -12.06 -5.07 -7.35
N GLY A 44 -11.40 -4.23 -8.15
CA GLY A 44 -11.30 -4.46 -9.59
C GLY A 44 -10.39 -5.63 -9.95
N MET A 45 -10.79 -6.44 -10.92
CA MET A 45 -10.03 -7.61 -11.41
C MET A 45 -9.55 -7.48 -12.87
N SER A 46 -9.66 -6.30 -13.49
CA SER A 46 -9.12 -6.03 -14.83
C SER A 46 -7.64 -5.62 -14.78
N ASP A 47 -6.93 -5.71 -15.90
CA ASP A 47 -5.59 -5.11 -16.08
C ASP A 47 -4.47 -5.62 -15.14
N TRP A 48 -4.71 -6.72 -14.44
CA TRP A 48 -3.67 -7.47 -13.74
C TRP A 48 -2.67 -8.06 -14.74
N TYR A 49 -1.41 -8.11 -14.34
CA TYR A 49 -0.32 -8.60 -15.19
C TYR A 49 0.56 -9.60 -14.44
N LEU A 50 1.38 -10.35 -15.16
CA LEU A 50 2.29 -11.33 -14.56
C LEU A 50 3.73 -10.84 -14.66
N VAL A 51 4.48 -11.07 -13.58
CA VAL A 51 5.91 -10.78 -13.50
C VAL A 51 6.65 -11.92 -12.82
N ASN A 52 7.89 -12.14 -13.23
CA ASN A 52 8.86 -12.90 -12.48
C ASN A 52 9.60 -11.93 -11.56
N ILE A 53 9.68 -12.23 -10.27
CA ILE A 53 10.39 -11.39 -9.30
C ILE A 53 11.53 -12.18 -8.70
N GLU A 54 12.73 -11.60 -8.81
CA GLU A 54 13.90 -12.02 -8.06
C GLU A 54 14.18 -10.96 -7.00
N ALA A 55 13.94 -11.30 -5.73
CA ALA A 55 14.21 -10.43 -4.60
C ALA A 55 15.60 -10.74 -4.01
N ASN A 56 16.58 -9.87 -4.26
CA ASN A 56 17.92 -9.97 -3.69
C ASN A 56 18.48 -8.57 -3.39
N ARG A 57 18.19 -8.06 -2.19
CA ARG A 57 18.42 -6.66 -1.75
C ARG A 57 17.63 -5.60 -2.55
N THR A 58 17.40 -5.81 -3.84
CA THR A 58 16.50 -5.07 -4.73
C THR A 58 15.45 -6.02 -5.31
N LEU A 59 14.34 -5.45 -5.81
CA LEU A 59 13.37 -6.18 -6.61
C LEU A 59 13.78 -6.11 -8.09
N ASN A 60 14.22 -7.24 -8.65
CA ASN A 60 14.39 -7.37 -10.08
C ASN A 60 13.10 -7.93 -10.68
N ILE A 61 12.40 -7.10 -11.45
CA ILE A 61 11.09 -7.41 -12.02
C ILE A 61 11.26 -7.71 -13.51
N PHE A 62 10.85 -8.90 -13.93
CA PHE A 62 10.88 -9.33 -15.31
C PHE A 62 9.44 -9.57 -15.79
N PRO A 63 8.85 -8.66 -16.58
CA PRO A 63 7.51 -8.84 -17.12
C PRO A 63 7.37 -10.12 -17.94
N LEU A 64 6.30 -10.88 -17.73
CA LEU A 64 5.97 -12.00 -18.61
C LEU A 64 5.24 -11.47 -19.83
N THR A 65 5.54 -12.06 -20.99
CA THR A 65 4.82 -11.78 -22.25
C THR A 65 3.41 -12.34 -22.23
N ILE A 66 3.18 -13.40 -21.45
CA ILE A 66 1.86 -13.95 -21.17
C ILE A 66 1.18 -13.14 -20.06
N GLY A 67 -0.01 -12.62 -20.36
CA GLY A 67 -0.90 -12.01 -19.37
C GLY A 67 -1.88 -13.03 -18.79
N PRO A 68 -2.49 -12.76 -17.63
CA PRO A 68 -3.54 -13.61 -17.11
C PRO A 68 -4.80 -13.48 -17.99
N SER A 69 -5.47 -14.60 -18.20
CA SER A 69 -6.79 -14.65 -18.84
C SER A 69 -7.89 -14.33 -17.82
N ILE A 70 -8.89 -13.55 -18.25
CA ILE A 70 -10.08 -13.29 -17.44
C ILE A 70 -10.99 -14.51 -17.55
N LEU A 71 -11.21 -15.21 -16.44
CA LEU A 71 -12.09 -16.38 -16.37
C LEU A 71 -13.54 -15.96 -16.06
N ASN A 72 -13.71 -14.94 -15.20
CA ASN A 72 -14.96 -14.23 -14.94
C ASN A 72 -14.66 -12.88 -14.24
N ASP A 73 -15.69 -12.14 -13.88
CA ASP A 73 -15.59 -10.79 -13.25
C ASP A 73 -14.75 -10.74 -11.96
N SER A 74 -14.61 -11.86 -11.27
CA SER A 74 -13.89 -11.97 -9.99
C SER A 74 -12.64 -12.86 -10.06
N VAL A 75 -12.33 -13.46 -11.21
CA VAL A 75 -11.29 -14.49 -11.33
C VAL A 75 -10.47 -14.29 -12.59
N ILE A 76 -9.15 -14.22 -12.39
CA ILE A 76 -8.15 -14.28 -13.44
C ILE A 76 -7.28 -15.51 -13.27
N GLY A 77 -6.69 -16.03 -14.35
CA GLY A 77 -5.81 -17.18 -14.28
C GLY A 77 -4.84 -17.30 -15.44
N ALA A 78 -3.78 -18.07 -15.23
CA ALA A 78 -2.72 -18.25 -16.21
C ALA A 78 -2.23 -19.70 -16.25
N ASP A 79 -1.82 -20.12 -17.45
CA ASP A 79 -1.08 -21.37 -17.67
C ASP A 79 0.42 -21.08 -17.53
N LEU A 80 1.06 -21.82 -16.64
CA LEU A 80 2.48 -21.71 -16.29
C LEU A 80 3.29 -22.91 -16.79
N ALA A 81 2.68 -23.85 -17.51
CA ALA A 81 3.30 -25.08 -17.97
C ALA A 81 4.39 -24.87 -19.04
N SER A 82 4.46 -23.69 -19.65
CA SER A 82 5.32 -23.38 -20.81
C SER A 82 6.63 -22.66 -20.47
N ASN A 83 7.09 -22.66 -19.22
CA ASN A 83 8.38 -22.05 -18.88
C ASN A 83 9.54 -22.96 -19.35
N GLU A 84 9.90 -22.84 -20.63
CA GLU A 84 10.93 -23.64 -21.32
C GLU A 84 12.37 -23.42 -20.82
N ASP A 85 12.63 -22.42 -19.98
CA ASP A 85 14.00 -21.97 -19.67
C ASP A 85 14.67 -22.70 -18.48
N GLY A 86 14.01 -23.68 -17.86
CA GLY A 86 14.58 -24.51 -16.78
C GLY A 86 14.98 -23.76 -15.50
N GLN A 87 14.95 -22.42 -15.49
CA GLN A 87 15.09 -21.55 -14.33
C GLN A 87 13.70 -21.11 -13.90
N GLN A 88 13.11 -21.87 -12.98
CA GLN A 88 11.80 -21.57 -12.41
C GLN A 88 11.87 -20.29 -11.58
N LYS A 89 11.40 -19.18 -12.13
CA LYS A 89 11.28 -17.90 -11.41
C LYS A 89 9.96 -17.85 -10.66
N VAL A 90 9.93 -17.16 -9.52
CA VAL A 90 8.71 -16.95 -8.74
C VAL A 90 7.84 -15.96 -9.48
N VAL A 91 6.67 -16.42 -9.93
CA VAL A 91 5.69 -15.59 -10.65
C VAL A 91 4.78 -14.91 -9.63
N TYR A 92 4.46 -13.64 -9.90
CA TYR A 92 3.51 -12.84 -9.15
C TYR A 92 2.48 -12.21 -10.09
N PHE A 93 1.27 -12.03 -9.57
CA PHE A 93 0.28 -11.12 -10.11
C PHE A 93 0.60 -9.69 -9.65
N GLY A 94 0.88 -8.80 -10.60
CA GLY A 94 1.04 -7.36 -10.36
C GLY A 94 -0.31 -6.66 -10.38
N ALA A 95 -0.59 -5.92 -9.31
CA ALA A 95 -1.83 -5.18 -9.17
C ALA A 95 -1.86 -3.96 -10.12
N PRO A 96 -3.03 -3.67 -10.72
CA PRO A 96 -3.22 -2.52 -11.59
C PRO A 96 -3.27 -1.19 -10.83
N SER A 97 -3.17 -0.08 -11.57
CA SER A 97 -3.00 1.28 -11.03
C SER A 97 -4.04 1.72 -10.02
N TYR A 98 -5.26 1.20 -10.08
CA TYR A 98 -6.31 1.52 -9.13
C TYR A 98 -6.11 0.90 -7.73
N TYR A 99 -5.19 -0.06 -7.55
CA TYR A 99 -4.70 -0.46 -6.21
C TYR A 99 -3.53 0.39 -5.71
N LEU A 100 -2.90 1.16 -6.60
CA LEU A 100 -1.63 1.86 -6.37
C LEU A 100 -1.81 3.35 -6.05
N GLY A 101 -0.72 4.04 -5.78
CA GLY A 101 -0.70 5.46 -5.43
C GLY A 101 -0.82 5.69 -3.92
N LYS A 102 -1.42 6.81 -3.53
CA LYS A 102 -1.58 7.16 -2.11
C LYS A 102 -2.53 6.19 -1.41
N ARG A 103 -2.02 5.40 -0.46
CA ARG A 103 -2.75 4.36 0.29
C ARG A 103 -2.64 4.51 1.81
N LEU A 104 -2.29 5.70 2.31
CA LEU A 104 -2.28 5.99 3.75
C LEU A 104 -3.61 5.67 4.45
N SER A 105 -4.74 5.89 3.78
CA SER A 105 -6.06 5.56 4.33
C SER A 105 -6.42 4.08 4.29
N SER A 106 -5.54 3.20 3.80
CA SER A 106 -5.66 1.75 3.91
C SER A 106 -5.02 1.20 5.20
N TYR A 107 -4.31 2.03 5.98
CA TYR A 107 -3.62 1.59 7.19
C TYR A 107 -4.58 0.98 8.22
N GLY A 108 -4.33 -0.26 8.61
CA GLY A 108 -5.13 -1.07 9.54
C GLY A 108 -6.38 -1.73 8.92
N GLY A 109 -6.65 -1.52 7.64
CA GLY A 109 -7.60 -2.32 6.87
C GLY A 109 -6.96 -3.62 6.36
N TYR A 110 -7.61 -4.30 5.42
CA TYR A 110 -7.15 -5.59 4.89
C TYR A 110 -6.95 -5.60 3.37
N LEU A 111 -5.90 -6.32 2.94
CA LEU A 111 -5.76 -6.86 1.59
C LEU A 111 -6.25 -8.31 1.62
N THR A 112 -7.37 -8.61 0.98
CA THR A 112 -7.92 -9.97 0.92
C THR A 112 -7.90 -10.50 -0.51
N TYR A 113 -7.66 -11.80 -0.66
CA TYR A 113 -7.64 -12.47 -1.96
C TYR A 113 -7.75 -13.98 -1.77
N SER A 114 -8.10 -14.71 -2.84
CA SER A 114 -7.96 -16.17 -2.85
C SER A 114 -7.04 -16.63 -3.99
N ILE A 115 -6.20 -17.61 -3.69
CA ILE A 115 -5.31 -18.28 -4.65
C ILE A 115 -5.78 -19.71 -4.87
N PHE A 116 -5.66 -20.15 -6.12
CA PHE A 116 -5.76 -21.56 -6.49
C PHE A 116 -4.63 -21.89 -7.44
N TYR A 117 -4.00 -23.06 -7.29
CA TYR A 117 -3.00 -23.54 -8.24
C TYR A 117 -3.01 -25.06 -8.38
N THR A 118 -2.52 -25.55 -9.52
CA THR A 118 -2.33 -26.99 -9.77
C THR A 118 -0.86 -27.29 -10.02
N THR A 119 -0.44 -28.53 -9.75
CA THR A 119 0.96 -28.94 -9.87
C THR A 119 1.10 -30.27 -10.62
N ARG A 120 2.28 -30.54 -11.16
CA ARG A 120 2.70 -31.91 -11.51
C ARG A 120 3.22 -32.64 -10.26
N GLU A 121 3.26 -33.98 -10.33
CA GLU A 121 3.62 -34.85 -9.19
C GLU A 121 5.05 -34.63 -8.68
N ASN A 122 6.00 -34.30 -9.57
CA ASN A 122 7.42 -34.19 -9.24
C ASN A 122 7.84 -32.74 -9.03
N GLY A 123 7.66 -32.17 -7.83
CA GLY A 123 8.23 -30.86 -7.54
C GLY A 123 8.51 -30.64 -6.06
N HIS A 124 8.76 -29.38 -5.70
CA HIS A 124 9.01 -28.97 -4.33
C HIS A 124 8.39 -27.60 -4.06
N ALA A 125 8.14 -27.32 -2.79
CA ALA A 125 7.65 -26.02 -2.35
C ALA A 125 8.70 -24.94 -2.62
N ILE A 126 8.25 -23.79 -3.12
CA ILE A 126 9.12 -22.64 -3.36
C ILE A 126 9.05 -21.73 -2.11
N PRO A 127 10.18 -21.31 -1.53
CA PRO A 127 10.16 -20.27 -0.48
C PRO A 127 10.15 -18.89 -1.14
N ALA A 128 9.08 -18.10 -0.94
CA ALA A 128 8.99 -16.73 -1.42
C ALA A 128 7.92 -15.94 -0.63
N ALA A 129 7.97 -14.61 -0.70
CA ALA A 129 6.99 -13.74 -0.08
C ALA A 129 5.62 -13.90 -0.75
N ASP A 130 4.54 -13.86 0.04
CA ASP A 130 3.17 -13.99 -0.45
C ASP A 130 2.63 -12.66 -0.99
N VAL A 131 2.98 -11.56 -0.32
CA VAL A 131 2.69 -10.20 -0.77
C VAL A 131 3.97 -9.36 -0.74
N ILE A 132 4.19 -8.57 -1.78
CA ILE A 132 5.25 -7.57 -1.84
C ILE A 132 4.61 -6.21 -2.12
N ILE A 133 4.93 -5.20 -1.32
CA ILE A 133 4.47 -3.82 -1.53
C ILE A 133 5.70 -2.94 -1.72
N GLU A 134 5.76 -2.24 -2.83
CA GLU A 134 6.82 -1.28 -3.14
C GLU A 134 6.29 0.15 -3.04
N GLY A 135 7.12 1.05 -2.53
CA GLY A 135 6.86 2.48 -2.46
C GLY A 135 8.15 3.29 -2.54
N PRO A 136 8.14 4.58 -2.19
CA PRO A 136 9.26 5.48 -2.43
C PRO A 136 10.52 5.14 -1.60
N SER A 137 10.34 4.45 -0.48
CA SER A 137 11.43 4.08 0.45
C SER A 137 11.93 2.64 0.27
N GLY A 138 11.54 1.97 -0.82
CA GLY A 138 11.86 0.56 -1.08
C GLY A 138 10.62 -0.31 -1.01
N PHE A 139 10.79 -1.57 -0.60
CA PHE A 139 9.71 -2.55 -0.54
C PHE A 139 9.68 -3.29 0.79
N ILE A 140 8.50 -3.79 1.12
CA ILE A 140 8.21 -4.62 2.28
C ILE A 140 7.55 -5.92 1.82
N VAL A 141 7.72 -6.98 2.60
CA VAL A 141 7.26 -8.32 2.24
C VAL A 141 6.43 -8.93 3.36
N HIS A 142 5.42 -9.70 2.99
CA HIS A 142 4.63 -10.53 3.90
C HIS A 142 4.86 -12.00 3.55
N TYR A 143 5.04 -12.82 4.58
CA TYR A 143 5.11 -14.28 4.47
C TYR A 143 3.97 -14.89 5.29
N SER A 144 3.09 -15.63 4.64
CA SER A 144 2.00 -16.32 5.32
C SER A 144 2.53 -17.53 6.08
N ILE A 145 2.07 -17.68 7.34
CA ILE A 145 2.44 -18.81 8.22
C ILE A 145 2.03 -20.14 7.57
N GLU A 146 0.84 -20.18 6.99
CA GLU A 146 0.31 -21.32 6.24
C GLU A 146 0.38 -21.02 4.75
N GLN A 147 0.78 -22.02 3.97
CA GLN A 147 0.88 -21.93 2.51
C GLN A 147 -0.31 -22.68 1.88
N PRO A 148 -0.87 -22.19 0.75
CA PRO A 148 -2.05 -22.77 0.14
C PRO A 148 -1.78 -24.21 -0.33
N PRO A 149 -2.70 -25.17 -0.09
CA PRO A 149 -2.62 -26.48 -0.71
C PRO A 149 -3.00 -26.43 -2.19
N SER A 150 -2.45 -27.35 -2.99
CA SER A 150 -2.81 -27.45 -4.41
C SER A 150 -4.26 -27.91 -4.59
N VAL A 151 -4.88 -27.46 -5.68
CA VAL A 151 -6.27 -27.81 -6.07
C VAL A 151 -7.34 -27.34 -5.07
N VAL A 152 -7.01 -26.38 -4.21
CA VAL A 152 -7.95 -25.78 -3.25
C VAL A 152 -7.98 -24.27 -3.46
N ASN A 153 -9.18 -23.68 -3.43
CA ASN A 153 -9.33 -22.23 -3.33
C ASN A 153 -8.98 -21.82 -1.91
N TRP A 154 -7.83 -21.19 -1.75
CA TRP A 154 -7.29 -20.81 -0.44
C TRP A 154 -7.38 -19.31 -0.25
N ALA A 155 -8.08 -18.88 0.80
CA ALA A 155 -8.29 -17.47 1.10
C ALA A 155 -7.19 -16.93 2.02
N HIS A 156 -6.68 -15.74 1.68
CA HIS A 156 -5.74 -14.98 2.48
C HIS A 156 -6.35 -13.61 2.83
N SER A 157 -5.99 -13.13 4.01
CA SER A 157 -6.33 -11.80 4.51
C SER A 157 -5.13 -11.24 5.24
N VAL A 158 -4.52 -10.21 4.68
CA VAL A 158 -3.32 -9.58 5.23
C VAL A 158 -3.71 -8.21 5.76
N ARG A 159 -3.47 -7.96 7.05
CA ARG A 159 -3.73 -6.64 7.64
C ARG A 159 -2.68 -5.65 7.13
N MET A 160 -3.13 -4.47 6.73
CA MET A 160 -2.27 -3.40 6.21
C MET A 160 -1.61 -2.65 7.37
N SER A 161 -0.68 -3.30 8.06
CA SER A 161 0.04 -2.75 9.21
C SER A 161 1.44 -3.36 9.35
N GLU A 162 2.32 -2.66 10.07
CA GLU A 162 3.74 -2.99 10.20
C GLU A 162 4.04 -4.36 10.83
N ASP A 163 3.12 -4.91 11.60
CA ASP A 163 3.20 -6.20 12.27
C ASP A 163 3.04 -7.41 11.33
N GLU A 164 2.39 -7.21 10.17
CA GLU A 164 2.23 -8.25 9.14
C GLU A 164 3.37 -8.27 8.11
N PHE A 165 4.25 -7.26 8.12
CA PHE A 165 5.27 -7.09 7.09
C PHE A 165 6.67 -7.02 7.68
N THR A 166 7.66 -7.51 6.93
CA THR A 166 9.07 -7.44 7.28
C THR A 166 9.89 -6.85 6.15
N ASN A 167 11.14 -6.54 6.44
CA ASN A 167 12.16 -6.42 5.39
C ASN A 167 12.43 -7.81 4.79
N LEU A 168 13.08 -7.85 3.63
CA LEU A 168 13.43 -9.10 2.94
C LEU A 168 14.32 -10.03 3.79
N ASP A 169 15.12 -9.48 4.70
CA ASP A 169 15.98 -10.25 5.61
C ASP A 169 15.24 -10.79 6.86
N GLY A 170 13.92 -10.56 6.94
CA GLY A 170 13.08 -10.97 8.06
C GLY A 170 13.09 -10.01 9.25
N SER A 171 13.84 -8.91 9.21
CA SER A 171 13.79 -7.91 10.28
C SER A 171 12.44 -7.18 10.28
N SER A 172 11.90 -6.94 11.49
CA SER A 172 10.65 -6.20 11.69
C SER A 172 10.76 -4.79 11.14
N ILE A 173 9.68 -4.27 10.55
CA ILE A 173 9.60 -2.86 10.15
C ILE A 173 8.90 -2.03 11.21
N THR A 174 9.20 -0.74 11.25
CA THR A 174 8.49 0.22 12.11
C THR A 174 7.23 0.74 11.42
N ARG A 175 6.29 1.26 12.22
CA ARG A 175 5.13 2.00 11.69
C ARG A 175 5.53 3.12 10.73
N ASP A 176 6.59 3.88 11.05
CA ASP A 176 7.12 4.93 10.17
C ASP A 176 7.55 4.37 8.80
N GLN A 177 8.23 3.22 8.77
CA GLN A 177 8.64 2.56 7.53
C GLN A 177 7.43 2.10 6.72
N PHE A 178 6.45 1.46 7.37
CA PHE A 178 5.23 1.01 6.71
C PHE A 178 4.43 2.19 6.14
N MET A 179 4.21 3.24 6.92
CA MET A 179 3.51 4.45 6.50
C MET A 179 4.24 5.17 5.35
N ASN A 180 5.59 5.19 5.34
CA ASN A 180 6.38 5.74 4.24
C ASN A 180 6.15 5.00 2.91
N VAL A 181 5.92 3.67 2.93
CA VAL A 181 5.56 2.89 1.74
C VAL A 181 4.17 3.31 1.24
N LEU A 182 3.20 3.47 2.14
CA LEU A 182 1.82 3.82 1.82
C LEU A 182 1.61 5.25 1.30
N VAL A 183 2.60 6.14 1.45
CA VAL A 183 2.56 7.51 0.92
C VAL A 183 2.28 7.51 -0.58
N ASN A 184 2.93 6.59 -1.30
CA ASN A 184 2.75 6.40 -2.73
C ASN A 184 3.21 4.99 -3.13
N VAL A 185 2.29 4.02 -3.00
CA VAL A 185 2.54 2.63 -3.39
C VAL A 185 2.76 2.57 -4.90
N THR A 186 3.93 2.11 -5.32
CA THR A 186 4.29 1.99 -6.75
C THR A 186 3.93 0.63 -7.31
N ASN A 187 4.00 -0.43 -6.50
CA ASN A 187 3.61 -1.78 -6.92
C ASN A 187 3.05 -2.58 -5.73
N ILE A 188 2.09 -3.46 -6.03
CA ILE A 188 1.64 -4.53 -5.14
C ILE A 188 1.70 -5.83 -5.94
N TYR A 189 2.36 -6.83 -5.38
CA TYR A 189 2.49 -8.15 -5.99
C TYR A 189 1.90 -9.20 -5.08
N ILE A 190 1.04 -10.06 -5.63
CA ILE A 190 0.48 -11.23 -4.97
C ILE A 190 1.07 -12.48 -5.62
N ARG A 191 1.64 -13.36 -4.82
CA ARG A 191 2.34 -14.56 -5.30
C ARG A 191 1.43 -15.48 -6.10
N ALA A 192 1.92 -15.96 -7.24
CA ALA A 192 1.19 -16.83 -8.15
C ALA A 192 1.70 -18.28 -8.15
N THR A 193 2.99 -18.51 -7.83
CA THR A 193 3.64 -19.83 -7.84
C THR A 193 4.12 -20.28 -6.47
N TYR A 194 3.56 -21.39 -6.00
CA TYR A 194 3.86 -22.02 -4.71
C TYR A 194 4.73 -23.29 -4.83
N TRP A 195 4.85 -23.84 -6.04
CA TRP A 195 5.48 -25.12 -6.31
C TRP A 195 6.32 -25.08 -7.61
N HIS A 196 7.44 -25.81 -7.64
CA HIS A 196 8.34 -25.86 -8.80
C HIS A 196 7.67 -26.45 -10.05
N GLU A 197 6.64 -27.28 -9.95
CA GLU A 197 5.92 -27.77 -11.14
C GLU A 197 4.50 -27.20 -11.21
N ALA A 198 4.33 -25.91 -10.89
CA ALA A 198 3.04 -25.25 -11.02
C ALA A 198 2.59 -25.22 -12.49
N VAL A 199 1.38 -25.72 -12.76
CA VAL A 199 0.80 -25.83 -14.11
C VAL A 199 -0.16 -24.68 -14.35
N THR A 200 -1.08 -24.43 -13.43
CA THR A 200 -2.03 -23.32 -13.55
C THR A 200 -2.11 -22.57 -12.24
N THR A 201 -2.42 -21.28 -12.32
CA THR A 201 -2.65 -20.42 -11.16
C THR A 201 -3.86 -19.53 -11.40
N ARG A 202 -4.61 -19.21 -10.34
CA ARG A 202 -5.76 -18.31 -10.37
C ARG A 202 -5.72 -17.38 -9.17
N LEU A 203 -6.03 -16.12 -9.42
CA LEU A 203 -6.25 -15.11 -8.42
C LEU A 203 -7.73 -14.71 -8.44
N MET A 204 -8.34 -14.69 -7.27
CA MET A 204 -9.78 -14.51 -7.13
C MET A 204 -10.08 -13.45 -6.08
N GLY A 205 -11.08 -12.60 -6.38
CA GLY A 205 -11.73 -11.71 -5.42
C GLY A 205 -10.75 -10.85 -4.62
N VAL A 206 -9.80 -10.18 -5.29
CA VAL A 206 -8.88 -9.28 -4.58
C VAL A 206 -9.65 -8.07 -4.07
N THR A 207 -9.54 -7.77 -2.79
CA THR A 207 -10.03 -6.51 -2.21
C THR A 207 -8.95 -5.81 -1.40
N LEU A 208 -8.95 -4.49 -1.44
CA LEU A 208 -8.14 -3.65 -0.56
C LEU A 208 -9.05 -2.63 0.14
N ASP A 209 -9.08 -2.69 1.47
CA ASP A 209 -9.75 -1.69 2.28
C ASP A 209 -9.10 -0.31 2.11
N ILE A 210 -9.94 0.71 1.94
CA ILE A 210 -9.52 2.10 1.84
C ILE A 210 -10.53 3.00 2.55
N GLY A 211 -10.04 3.85 3.44
CA GLY A 211 -10.86 4.85 4.12
C GLY A 211 -11.35 5.92 3.15
N LYS A 212 -12.67 6.14 3.10
CA LYS A 212 -13.33 7.19 2.33
C LYS A 212 -14.29 8.01 3.20
N GLU A 213 -14.53 9.25 2.78
CA GLU A 213 -15.57 10.11 3.32
C GLU A 213 -16.94 9.63 2.81
N GLU A 214 -17.44 8.53 3.38
CA GLU A 214 -18.79 8.06 3.15
C GLU A 214 -19.56 7.98 4.48
N TYR A 215 -20.82 8.43 4.45
CA TYR A 215 -21.78 8.22 5.52
C TYR A 215 -22.23 6.75 5.53
N GLN A 216 -21.35 5.86 6.00
CA GLN A 216 -21.70 4.47 6.30
C GLN A 216 -21.96 4.29 7.81
N ALA A 217 -22.46 3.11 8.17
CA ALA A 217 -22.77 2.76 9.55
C ALA A 217 -21.54 2.90 10.48
N PRO A 218 -21.73 3.24 11.77
CA PRO A 218 -20.64 3.45 12.73
C PRO A 218 -19.66 2.27 12.85
N GLU A 219 -20.12 1.06 12.52
CA GLU A 219 -19.37 -0.20 12.62
C GLU A 219 -18.28 -0.35 11.55
N ARG A 220 -18.36 0.40 10.45
CA ARG A 220 -17.35 0.37 9.37
C ARG A 220 -16.34 1.52 9.47
N ARG A 221 -16.18 2.16 10.63
CA ARG A 221 -15.21 3.27 10.76
C ARG A 221 -13.77 2.79 10.63
N ALA A 222 -12.99 3.54 9.85
CA ALA A 222 -11.56 3.34 9.68
C ALA A 222 -10.77 3.99 10.84
N LEU A 223 -10.97 3.44 12.05
CA LEU A 223 -10.45 4.01 13.30
C LEU A 223 -8.92 3.98 13.40
N SER A 224 -8.27 3.06 12.68
CA SER A 224 -6.81 2.95 12.56
C SER A 224 -6.21 4.06 11.70
N VAL A 225 -6.99 4.71 10.84
CA VAL A 225 -6.53 5.83 10.04
C VAL A 225 -6.47 7.07 10.93
N GLU A 226 -5.29 7.69 11.00
CA GLU A 226 -5.08 8.91 11.78
C GLU A 226 -5.71 10.14 11.11
N ASP A 227 -6.12 11.10 11.93
CA ASP A 227 -6.46 12.47 11.55
C ASP A 227 -5.63 13.42 12.42
N CYS A 228 -4.61 14.01 11.80
CA CYS A 228 -3.59 14.80 12.46
C CYS A 228 -3.95 16.29 12.53
N GLN A 229 -3.63 16.92 13.67
CA GLN A 229 -3.72 18.37 13.82
C GLN A 229 -2.52 19.05 13.14
N CYS A 230 -2.62 19.24 11.83
CA CYS A 230 -1.49 19.74 11.04
C CYS A 230 -1.14 21.20 11.34
N PRO A 231 0.17 21.53 11.44
CA PRO A 231 0.62 22.93 11.45
C PRO A 231 0.19 23.63 10.16
N LYS A 232 0.07 24.97 10.19
CA LYS A 232 -0.48 25.80 9.08
C LYS A 232 0.11 25.55 7.69
N ALA A 233 1.38 25.13 7.61
CA ALA A 233 2.07 24.86 6.34
C ALA A 233 1.74 23.49 5.72
N TYR A 234 1.04 22.61 6.46
CA TYR A 234 0.75 21.23 6.08
C TYR A 234 -0.75 20.96 6.10
N ARG A 235 -1.18 19.96 5.32
CA ARG A 235 -2.55 19.46 5.27
C ARG A 235 -2.57 17.97 4.92
N GLY A 236 -3.77 17.39 4.91
CA GLY A 236 -3.97 15.95 4.75
C GLY A 236 -4.09 15.25 6.11
N LEU A 237 -4.62 14.03 6.11
CA LEU A 237 -4.90 13.26 7.32
C LEU A 237 -3.64 12.97 8.14
N SER A 238 -2.50 12.83 7.47
CA SER A 238 -1.19 12.57 8.08
C SER A 238 -0.23 13.77 7.93
N CYS A 239 -0.72 14.97 7.59
CA CYS A 239 0.11 16.14 7.29
C CYS A 239 1.10 15.92 6.13
N GLU A 240 0.73 15.04 5.21
CA GLU A 240 1.56 14.56 4.12
C GLU A 240 1.62 15.50 2.93
N GLN A 241 0.79 16.55 2.89
CA GLN A 241 0.70 17.50 1.79
C GLN A 241 1.05 18.92 2.28
N CYS A 242 1.59 19.76 1.39
CA CYS A 242 1.71 21.19 1.69
C CYS A 242 0.34 21.86 1.62
N ALA A 243 0.10 22.75 2.56
CA ALA A 243 -1.07 23.61 2.57
C ALA A 243 -1.01 24.62 1.41
N GLU A 244 -2.15 25.24 1.09
CA GLU A 244 -2.21 26.29 0.09
C GLU A 244 -1.22 27.43 0.40
N GLY A 245 -0.61 27.97 -0.65
CA GLY A 245 0.45 28.98 -0.54
C GLY A 245 1.78 28.49 0.04
N HIS A 246 1.97 27.17 0.15
CA HIS A 246 3.25 26.55 0.52
C HIS A 246 3.68 25.52 -0.53
N TYR A 247 4.99 25.39 -0.74
CA TYR A 247 5.58 24.38 -1.61
C TYR A 247 6.60 23.54 -0.84
N ARG A 248 6.86 22.34 -1.35
CA ARG A 248 7.75 21.37 -0.75
C ARG A 248 9.19 21.66 -1.16
N VAL A 249 10.06 21.81 -0.18
CA VAL A 249 11.52 21.74 -0.37
C VAL A 249 12.00 20.36 0.04
N SER A 250 12.84 19.72 -0.79
CA SER A 250 13.35 18.35 -0.55
C SER A 250 14.29 18.24 0.65
N SER A 251 14.61 19.34 1.34
CA SER A 251 15.38 19.32 2.57
C SER A 251 14.50 18.92 3.76
N GLY A 252 14.99 18.00 4.59
CA GLY A 252 14.34 17.60 5.85
C GLY A 252 13.79 16.16 5.88
N PRO A 253 13.35 15.68 7.05
CA PRO A 253 12.80 14.34 7.24
C PRO A 253 11.42 14.18 6.57
N HIS A 254 11.01 12.92 6.31
CA HIS A 254 9.69 12.53 5.78
C HIS A 254 9.27 13.32 4.52
N ALA A 255 10.08 13.24 3.47
CA ALA A 255 9.86 13.93 2.19
C ALA A 255 9.92 15.48 2.25
N GLY A 256 10.56 16.07 3.27
CA GLY A 256 10.95 17.47 3.29
C GLY A 256 10.01 18.43 4.04
N PHE A 257 10.26 19.73 3.90
CA PHE A 257 9.50 20.79 4.57
C PHE A 257 8.59 21.54 3.59
N CYS A 258 7.44 22.00 4.09
CA CYS A 258 6.59 22.94 3.36
C CYS A 258 6.91 24.37 3.78
N VAL A 259 7.30 25.21 2.82
CA VAL A 259 7.69 26.61 3.05
C VAL A 259 6.79 27.54 2.25
N PRO A 260 6.55 28.79 2.71
CA PRO A 260 5.67 29.73 2.01
C PRO A 260 6.16 30.05 0.59
N CYS A 261 5.23 30.22 -0.35
CA CYS A 261 5.51 30.70 -1.70
C CYS A 261 6.12 32.12 -1.66
N GLN A 262 7.19 32.34 -2.42
CA GLN A 262 7.92 33.61 -2.45
C GLN A 262 7.65 34.38 -3.74
N CYS A 263 6.39 34.77 -3.94
CA CYS A 263 5.93 35.39 -5.18
C CYS A 263 5.94 36.93 -5.17
N ASN A 264 6.65 37.56 -4.22
CA ASN A 264 6.78 39.01 -4.09
C ASN A 264 5.45 39.78 -4.16
N GLY A 265 4.36 39.19 -3.66
CA GLY A 265 3.02 39.78 -3.67
C GLY A 265 2.25 39.66 -4.99
N HIS A 266 2.83 39.08 -6.05
CA HIS A 266 2.17 38.89 -7.34
C HIS A 266 1.24 37.67 -7.38
N SER A 267 1.48 36.68 -6.52
CA SER A 267 0.62 35.53 -6.33
C SER A 267 0.67 35.08 -4.87
N LYS A 268 -0.40 34.43 -4.43
CA LYS A 268 -0.42 33.70 -3.15
C LYS A 268 -0.16 32.21 -3.34
N GLU A 269 -0.15 31.75 -4.59
CA GLU A 269 -0.04 30.35 -4.95
C GLU A 269 1.18 30.12 -5.83
N CYS A 270 1.80 28.96 -5.62
CA CYS A 270 2.91 28.46 -6.41
C CYS A 270 2.74 26.96 -6.62
N ASP A 271 3.38 26.44 -7.64
CA ASP A 271 3.45 25.01 -7.87
C ASP A 271 4.04 24.31 -6.65
N ILE A 272 3.35 23.26 -6.17
CA ILE A 272 3.63 22.62 -4.89
C ILE A 272 4.98 21.90 -4.83
N ASN A 273 5.58 21.58 -5.98
CA ASN A 273 6.84 20.85 -6.06
C ASN A 273 8.02 21.75 -6.43
N THR A 274 7.79 22.76 -7.25
CA THR A 274 8.85 23.64 -7.79
C THR A 274 8.91 25.00 -7.11
N GLY A 275 7.83 25.44 -6.45
CA GLY A 275 7.71 26.77 -5.88
C GLY A 275 7.54 27.88 -6.92
N ILE A 276 7.38 27.53 -8.20
CA ILE A 276 7.16 28.52 -9.27
C ILE A 276 5.77 29.13 -9.12
N CYS A 277 5.73 30.46 -9.04
CA CYS A 277 4.49 31.21 -8.83
C CYS A 277 3.48 30.99 -9.95
N LEU A 278 2.23 30.68 -9.57
CA LEU A 278 1.14 30.56 -10.51
C LEU A 278 0.66 31.95 -10.91
N VAL A 279 0.56 32.20 -12.22
CA VAL A 279 0.09 33.48 -12.75
C VAL A 279 -1.44 33.50 -12.66
N ASN A 280 -2.00 34.44 -11.89
CA ASN A 280 -3.43 34.73 -11.93
C ASN A 280 -3.79 35.32 -13.30
N THR A 281 -4.44 34.53 -14.15
CA THR A 281 -5.00 34.99 -15.44
C THR A 281 -6.09 36.06 -15.28
N SER A 282 -6.56 36.31 -14.05
CA SER A 282 -7.52 37.36 -13.70
C SER A 282 -6.96 38.80 -13.78
N THR A 283 -5.65 38.96 -14.03
CA THR A 283 -4.97 40.28 -14.04
C THR A 283 -4.67 40.80 -15.45
N LEU A 284 -4.97 40.04 -16.51
CA LEU A 284 -4.74 40.42 -17.91
C LEU A 284 -5.98 41.00 -18.62
N LEU A 285 -7.06 41.26 -17.88
CA LEU A 285 -8.34 41.80 -18.40
C LEU A 285 -8.75 43.14 -17.75
N LYS A 286 -7.78 43.93 -17.27
CA LYS A 286 -8.03 45.33 -16.87
C LYS A 286 -7.15 46.29 -17.64
#